data_AF-A0A957BVL4-F1
#
_entry.id   AF-A0A957BVL4-F1
#
_cell.length_a   1.000
_cell.length_b   1.000
_cell.length_c   1.000
_cell.angle_alpha   90.00
_cell.angle_beta   90.00
_cell.angle_gamma   90.00
#
_symmetry.space_group_name_H-M   'P 1'
#
loop_
_entity.id
_entity.type
_entity.pdbx_description
1 polymer ?
#
loop_
_entity_poly.entity_id
_entity_poly.type
_entity_poly.pdbx_seq_one_letter_code
_entity_poly.pdbx_strand_id
1 'polypeptide(L)'
;MEMPFHLKTLPAEALEILRFFAGHNEAVAQTSAMIDSTGLNERRFGVALRRLVTKGYLIMDGYQSYRLSDNGRRAVEDLAAYDETAPEDTESADSRIVTRRLVLVTPRALLTGQPTNIYAGFEDREDGEYVEEPLNLLVRLQVVNSADDINPNKDSAMLLDNKTARQVFEISAGTYTKVRLRCFVYQIENEEDPPMMAGGMYVDLNVVAEPENADRGLTAYGVDVQFLVRE
;
A
#
# COMPACT_ATOMS: atom_id res chain seq x y z
N MET A 1 10.71 -13.56 26.32
CA MET A 1 9.93 -12.74 27.29
C MET A 1 8.74 -12.12 26.55
N GLU A 2 7.65 -11.69 27.20
CA GLU A 2 6.55 -11.01 26.47
C GLU A 2 6.83 -9.51 26.34
N MET A 3 6.58 -8.92 25.17
CA MET A 3 6.79 -7.48 24.95
C MET A 3 5.93 -6.65 25.91
N PRO A 4 6.50 -5.66 26.62
CA PRO A 4 5.75 -4.77 27.50
C PRO A 4 4.58 -4.06 26.80
N PHE A 5 3.44 -3.97 27.49
CA PHE A 5 2.19 -3.45 26.92
C PHE A 5 2.34 -2.04 26.30
N HIS A 6 3.14 -1.17 26.93
CA HIS A 6 3.35 0.18 26.43
C HIS A 6 4.09 0.22 25.08
N LEU A 7 4.97 -0.76 24.81
CA LEU A 7 5.64 -0.94 23.52
C LEU A 7 4.71 -1.56 22.47
N LYS A 8 3.88 -2.53 22.85
CA LYS A 8 2.87 -3.14 21.95
C LYS A 8 1.89 -2.14 21.33
N THR A 9 1.69 -0.99 21.98
CA THR A 9 0.79 0.06 21.47
C THR A 9 1.47 1.04 20.50
N LEU A 10 2.74 0.81 20.17
CA LEU A 10 3.51 1.58 19.21
C LEU A 10 3.50 0.88 17.85
N PRO A 11 3.46 1.64 16.74
CA PRO A 11 3.65 1.06 15.41
C PRO A 11 5.09 0.57 15.26
N ALA A 12 5.33 -0.41 14.38
CA ALA A 12 6.64 -1.00 14.15
C ALA A 12 7.71 0.06 13.81
N GLU A 13 7.37 1.05 12.98
CA GLU A 13 8.30 2.12 12.61
C GLU A 13 8.70 3.01 13.78
N ALA A 14 7.88 3.09 14.83
CA ALA A 14 8.25 3.80 16.06
C ALA A 14 9.19 2.94 16.93
N LEU A 15 9.07 1.62 16.89
CA LEU A 15 10.02 0.71 17.54
C LEU A 15 11.39 0.78 16.86
N GLU A 16 11.46 0.86 15.54
CA GLU A 16 12.70 1.07 14.77
C GLU A 16 13.47 2.32 15.20
N ILE A 17 12.76 3.45 15.40
CA ILE A 17 13.38 4.67 15.88
C ILE A 17 13.89 4.50 17.33
N LEU A 18 13.23 3.71 18.17
CA LEU A 18 13.74 3.40 19.51
C LEU A 18 14.96 2.48 19.46
N ARG A 19 14.98 1.48 18.56
CA ARG A 19 16.15 0.61 18.31
C ARG A 19 17.36 1.40 17.83
N PHE A 20 17.15 2.43 17.01
CA PHE A 20 18.21 3.35 16.64
C PHE A 20 18.89 3.97 17.88
N PHE A 21 18.13 4.46 18.85
CA PHE A 21 18.69 5.00 20.10
C PHE A 21 19.27 3.92 21.03
N ALA A 22 18.84 2.66 20.92
CA ALA A 22 19.43 1.55 21.65
C ALA A 22 20.86 1.25 21.14
N GLY A 23 21.04 1.27 19.82
CA GLY A 23 22.32 0.99 19.16
C GLY A 23 23.31 2.16 19.16
N HIS A 24 22.83 3.40 19.33
CA HIS A 24 23.65 4.60 19.33
C HIS A 24 23.69 5.21 20.72
N ASN A 25 24.87 5.27 21.34
CA ASN A 25 25.09 5.90 22.65
C ASN A 25 24.99 7.45 22.61
N GLU A 26 24.28 8.00 21.61
CA GLU A 26 24.08 9.43 21.44
C GLU A 26 22.84 9.87 22.20
N ALA A 27 23.00 10.88 23.07
CA ALA A 27 21.89 11.42 23.84
C ALA A 27 20.87 12.20 22.98
N VAL A 28 21.28 12.64 21.79
CA VAL A 28 20.51 13.48 20.87
C VAL A 28 20.83 13.04 19.44
N ALA A 29 19.81 12.84 18.61
CA ALA A 29 19.97 12.42 17.23
C ALA A 29 19.24 13.34 16.25
N GLN A 30 19.80 13.52 15.06
CA GLN A 30 19.16 14.27 13.97
C GLN A 30 18.20 13.38 13.17
N THR A 31 17.14 13.97 12.62
CA THR A 31 16.18 13.24 11.78
C THR A 31 16.81 12.60 10.55
N SER A 32 17.80 13.25 9.92
CA SER A 32 18.53 12.67 8.79
C SER A 32 19.22 11.36 9.18
N ALA A 33 19.99 11.36 10.27
CA ALA A 33 20.68 10.17 10.76
C ALA A 33 19.71 9.04 11.15
N MET A 34 18.58 9.38 11.77
CA MET A 34 17.55 8.39 12.10
C MET A 34 16.90 7.80 10.85
N ILE A 35 16.57 8.62 9.84
CA ILE A 35 16.01 8.17 8.56
C ILE A 35 16.99 7.23 7.85
N ASP A 36 18.26 7.64 7.76
CA ASP A 36 19.30 6.86 7.08
C ASP A 36 19.53 5.51 7.76
N SER A 37 19.50 5.47 9.09
CA SER A 37 19.73 4.23 9.85
C SER A 37 18.52 3.31 9.90
N THR A 38 17.30 3.84 9.91
CA THR A 38 16.07 3.02 9.99
C THR A 38 15.56 2.58 8.63
N GLY A 39 16.06 3.17 7.53
CA GLY A 39 15.57 2.90 6.17
C GLY A 39 14.13 3.36 5.91
N LEU A 40 13.53 4.09 6.86
CA LEU A 40 12.17 4.59 6.75
C LEU A 40 12.10 5.74 5.75
N ASN A 41 11.11 5.73 4.87
CA ASN A 41 10.83 6.91 4.05
C ASN A 41 10.35 8.09 4.92
N GLU A 42 10.55 9.33 4.44
CA GLU A 42 10.24 10.56 5.19
C GLU A 42 8.80 10.61 5.73
N ARG A 43 7.84 10.05 4.97
CA ARG A 43 6.43 10.05 5.36
C ARG A 43 6.17 9.12 6.54
N ARG A 44 6.64 7.87 6.48
CA ARG A 44 6.50 6.87 7.56
C ARG A 44 7.27 7.32 8.79
N PHE A 45 8.50 7.81 8.59
CA PHE A 45 9.31 8.39 9.65
C PHE A 45 8.59 9.54 10.37
N GLY A 46 8.01 10.49 9.64
CA GLY A 46 7.29 11.62 10.23
C GLY A 46 6.08 11.22 11.06
N VAL A 47 5.36 10.15 10.69
CA VAL A 47 4.24 9.60 11.46
C VAL A 47 4.73 8.92 12.73
N ALA A 48 5.74 8.06 12.63
CA ALA A 48 6.35 7.35 13.75
C ALA A 48 6.96 8.32 14.77
N LEU A 49 7.75 9.28 14.30
CA LEU A 49 8.37 10.32 15.12
C LEU A 49 7.32 11.14 15.87
N ARG A 50 6.24 11.56 15.20
CA ARG A 50 5.13 12.28 15.84
C ARG A 50 4.49 11.44 16.95
N ARG A 51 4.27 10.14 16.71
CA ARG A 51 3.70 9.23 17.70
C ARG A 51 4.59 9.12 18.94
N LEU A 52 5.90 9.00 18.77
CA LEU A 52 6.88 8.93 19.85
C LEU A 52 6.93 10.23 20.66
N VAL A 53 6.89 11.39 19.99
CA VAL A 53 6.85 12.70 20.66
C VAL A 53 5.54 12.87 21.43
N THR A 54 4.38 12.57 20.81
CA THR A 54 3.07 12.72 21.45
C THR A 54 2.89 11.79 22.66
N LYS A 55 3.41 10.56 22.59
CA LYS A 55 3.39 9.64 23.74
C LYS A 55 4.50 9.92 24.77
N GLY A 56 5.35 10.92 24.52
CA GLY A 56 6.35 11.38 25.46
C GLY A 56 7.59 10.49 25.55
N TYR A 57 7.90 9.70 24.53
CA TYR A 57 9.16 8.93 24.45
C TYR A 57 10.32 9.78 23.93
N LEU A 58 10.04 10.72 23.02
CA LEU A 58 11.02 11.65 22.46
C LEU A 58 10.68 13.10 22.79
N ILE A 59 11.73 13.91 22.95
CA ILE A 59 11.63 15.35 23.17
C ILE A 59 12.48 16.03 22.11
N MET A 60 11.93 17.08 21.49
CA MET A 60 12.67 17.89 20.52
C MET A 60 13.75 18.71 21.24
N ASP A 61 14.98 18.60 20.76
CA ASP A 61 16.18 19.19 21.37
C ASP A 61 16.93 20.10 20.39
N GLY A 62 16.19 20.81 19.54
CA GLY A 62 16.73 21.71 18.53
C GLY A 62 16.08 21.55 17.15
N TYR A 63 16.73 22.09 16.13
CA TYR A 63 16.24 22.00 14.75
C TYR A 63 16.42 20.57 14.24
N GLN A 64 15.29 19.87 14.10
CA GLN A 64 15.27 18.48 13.61
C GLN A 64 16.13 17.51 14.43
N SER A 65 16.35 17.81 15.71
CA SER A 65 17.05 16.96 16.66
C SER A 65 16.11 16.51 17.77
N TYR A 66 16.24 15.24 18.16
CA TYR A 66 15.40 14.62 19.18
C TYR A 66 16.27 13.84 20.15
N ARG A 67 15.85 13.84 21.42
CA ARG A 67 16.46 13.06 22.49
C ARG A 67 15.43 12.19 23.19
N LEU A 68 15.89 11.11 23.80
CA LEU A 68 15.06 10.30 24.67
C LEU A 68 14.60 11.10 25.90
N SER A 69 13.33 10.93 26.24
CA SER A 69 12.81 11.27 27.56
C SER A 69 13.16 10.17 28.57
N ASP A 70 12.80 10.35 29.85
CA ASP A 70 12.92 9.28 30.85
C ASP A 70 12.08 8.05 30.49
N ASN A 71 10.91 8.27 29.88
CA ASN A 71 10.07 7.18 29.37
C ASN A 71 10.68 6.54 28.12
N GLY A 72 11.30 7.34 27.25
CA GLY A 72 12.04 6.85 26.09
C GLY A 72 13.20 5.93 26.48
N ARG A 73 13.99 6.32 27.48
CA ARG A 73 15.12 5.52 27.98
C ARG A 73 14.66 4.16 28.52
N ARG A 74 13.62 4.15 29.35
CA ARG A 74 13.02 2.90 29.85
C ARG A 74 12.47 2.03 28.71
N ALA A 75 11.79 2.65 27.74
CA ALA A 75 11.26 1.95 26.58
C ALA A 75 12.36 1.30 25.73
N VAL A 76 13.50 1.97 25.58
CA VAL A 76 14.69 1.43 24.88
C VAL A 76 15.30 0.27 25.66
N GLU A 77 15.46 0.39 26.98
CA GLU A 77 15.96 -0.69 27.84
C GLU A 77 15.05 -1.92 27.80
N ASP A 78 13.75 -1.70 27.93
CA ASP A 78 12.71 -2.74 27.87
C ASP A 78 12.67 -3.42 26.49
N LEU A 79 12.83 -2.64 25.42
CA LEU A 79 12.88 -3.14 24.05
C LEU A 79 14.15 -3.95 23.79
N ALA A 80 15.30 -3.48 24.25
CA ALA A 80 16.56 -4.21 24.14
C ALA A 80 16.53 -5.54 24.92
N ALA A 81 16.00 -5.54 26.15
CA ALA A 81 15.83 -6.76 26.94
C ALA A 81 14.83 -7.75 26.31
N TYR A 82 13.81 -7.23 25.62
CA TYR A 82 12.92 -8.04 24.81
C TYR A 82 13.65 -8.63 23.60
N ASP A 83 14.36 -7.83 22.81
CA ASP A 83 15.09 -8.26 21.61
C ASP A 83 16.21 -9.27 21.96
N GLU A 84 16.86 -9.17 23.13
CA GLU A 84 17.85 -10.15 23.63
C GLU A 84 17.25 -11.52 24.01
N THR A 85 15.96 -11.56 24.34
CA THR A 85 15.28 -12.76 24.85
C THR A 85 14.17 -13.27 23.93
N ALA A 86 13.86 -12.52 22.88
CA ALA A 86 13.09 -12.98 21.76
C ALA A 86 13.98 -13.97 20.97
N PRO A 87 13.44 -15.06 20.41
CA PRO A 87 14.10 -15.69 19.27
C PRO A 87 14.36 -14.58 18.25
N GLU A 88 15.49 -14.62 17.55
CA GLU A 88 15.79 -13.70 16.45
C GLU A 88 14.69 -13.77 15.38
N ASP A 89 13.55 -13.12 15.62
CA ASP A 89 12.76 -12.47 14.60
C ASP A 89 13.56 -11.23 14.24
N THR A 90 14.74 -11.46 13.66
CA THR A 90 15.36 -10.53 12.75
C THR A 90 14.23 -10.10 11.82
N GLU A 91 13.75 -8.87 11.97
CA GLU A 91 12.94 -8.18 10.98
C GLU A 91 13.81 -7.86 9.75
N SER A 92 14.36 -8.92 9.19
CA SER A 92 14.55 -9.17 7.78
C SER A 92 13.87 -10.52 7.54
N ALA A 93 12.55 -10.60 7.78
CA ALA A 93 11.77 -11.61 7.08
C ALA A 93 12.16 -11.46 5.60
N ASP A 94 12.58 -12.54 4.96
CA ASP A 94 12.99 -12.55 3.55
C ASP A 94 11.82 -12.03 2.72
N SER A 95 11.76 -10.71 2.61
CA SER A 95 10.66 -10.01 1.97
C SER A 95 11.07 -9.88 0.53
N ARG A 96 10.48 -10.73 -0.30
CA ARG A 96 10.74 -10.68 -1.74
C ARG A 96 9.64 -9.91 -2.43
N ILE A 97 10.06 -9.21 -3.48
CA ILE A 97 9.13 -8.55 -4.37
C ILE A 97 8.65 -9.59 -5.37
N VAL A 98 7.34 -9.69 -5.54
CA VAL A 98 6.74 -10.45 -6.64
C VAL A 98 6.10 -9.52 -7.65
N THR A 99 6.32 -9.82 -8.92
CA THR A 99 5.74 -9.10 -10.04
C THR A 99 4.54 -9.87 -10.58
N ARG A 100 3.42 -9.17 -10.79
CA ARG A 100 2.21 -9.76 -11.39
C ARG A 100 1.66 -8.87 -12.49
N ARG A 101 1.13 -9.51 -13.53
CA ARG A 101 0.49 -8.83 -14.65
C ARG A 101 -0.94 -8.44 -14.29
N LEU A 102 -1.17 -7.15 -14.03
CA LEU A 102 -2.52 -6.59 -13.94
C LEU A 102 -3.06 -6.38 -15.35
N VAL A 103 -4.26 -6.89 -15.61
CA VAL A 103 -4.97 -6.80 -16.89
C VAL A 103 -6.29 -6.07 -16.70
N LEU A 104 -6.55 -5.08 -17.55
CA LEU A 104 -7.84 -4.38 -17.67
C LEU A 104 -8.43 -4.67 -19.05
N VAL A 105 -9.62 -5.28 -19.09
CA VAL A 105 -10.35 -5.56 -20.33
C VAL A 105 -11.55 -4.63 -20.44
N THR A 106 -11.59 -3.87 -21.53
CA THR A 106 -12.62 -2.88 -21.81
C THR A 106 -13.19 -3.07 -23.20
N PRO A 107 -14.40 -2.61 -23.48
CA PRO A 107 -14.82 -2.34 -24.85
C PRO A 107 -13.95 -1.26 -25.49
N ARG A 108 -13.88 -1.22 -26.82
CA ARG A 108 -13.16 -0.18 -27.58
C ARG A 108 -13.85 1.18 -27.54
N ALA A 109 -15.18 1.19 -27.39
CA ALA A 109 -15.96 2.40 -27.15
C ALA A 109 -17.07 2.14 -26.13
N LEU A 110 -17.40 3.15 -25.32
CA LEU A 110 -18.54 3.13 -24.41
C LEU A 110 -19.73 3.87 -25.04
N LEU A 111 -20.94 3.41 -24.73
CA LEU A 111 -22.16 4.15 -25.08
C LEU A 111 -22.53 5.09 -23.93
N THR A 112 -22.82 6.35 -24.26
CA THR A 112 -23.25 7.37 -23.29
C THR A 112 -24.44 6.88 -22.45
N GLY A 113 -24.31 6.98 -21.13
CA GLY A 113 -25.37 6.64 -20.17
C GLY A 113 -25.70 5.14 -20.06
N GLN A 114 -24.99 4.26 -20.77
CA GLN A 114 -25.26 2.83 -20.74
C GLN A 114 -24.28 2.11 -19.77
N PRO A 115 -24.81 1.33 -18.80
CA PRO A 115 -23.99 0.46 -17.97
C PRO A 115 -23.18 -0.53 -18.82
N THR A 116 -21.90 -0.63 -18.52
CA THR A 116 -20.93 -1.43 -19.27
C THR A 116 -19.95 -2.11 -18.31
N ASN A 117 -19.69 -3.39 -18.55
CA ASN A 117 -18.75 -4.16 -17.74
C ASN A 117 -17.31 -3.90 -18.16
N ILE A 118 -16.47 -3.62 -17.16
CA ILE A 118 -15.02 -3.58 -17.23
C ILE A 118 -14.49 -4.72 -16.38
N TYR A 119 -13.53 -5.47 -16.91
CA TYR A 119 -12.92 -6.58 -16.18
C TYR A 119 -11.53 -6.15 -15.75
N ALA A 120 -11.21 -6.29 -14.47
CA ALA A 120 -9.85 -6.12 -13.98
C ALA A 120 -9.39 -7.43 -13.32
N GLY A 121 -8.16 -7.83 -13.51
CA GLY A 121 -7.68 -9.07 -12.94
C GLY A 121 -6.20 -9.28 -13.12
N PHE A 122 -5.73 -10.44 -12.71
CA PHE A 122 -4.35 -10.87 -12.83
C PHE A 122 -4.27 -12.16 -13.62
N GLU A 123 -3.23 -12.31 -14.42
CA GLU A 123 -2.90 -13.58 -15.07
C GLU A 123 -2.36 -14.59 -14.06
N ASP A 124 -2.26 -15.85 -14.50
CA ASP A 124 -1.48 -16.86 -13.78
C ASP A 124 -0.06 -16.34 -13.55
N ARG A 125 0.56 -16.76 -12.44
CA ARG A 125 1.93 -16.32 -12.12
C ARG A 125 2.92 -16.77 -13.21
N GLU A 126 4.00 -16.01 -13.35
CA GLU A 126 5.19 -16.48 -14.05
C GLU A 126 6.04 -17.39 -13.13
N ASP A 127 7.06 -18.03 -13.70
CA ASP A 127 8.01 -18.84 -12.93
C ASP A 127 8.92 -17.94 -12.08
N GLY A 128 9.04 -18.27 -10.79
CA GLY A 128 9.73 -17.44 -9.80
C GLY A 128 8.83 -16.43 -9.07
N GLU A 129 7.63 -16.16 -9.59
CA GLU A 129 6.66 -15.20 -9.03
C GLU A 129 5.60 -15.88 -8.15
N TYR A 130 6.04 -16.80 -7.29
CA TYR A 130 5.15 -17.55 -6.41
C TYR A 130 4.68 -16.70 -5.23
N VAL A 131 3.52 -16.98 -4.66
CA VAL A 131 3.08 -16.49 -3.34
C VAL A 131 2.69 -17.69 -2.49
N GLU A 132 3.20 -17.78 -1.26
CA GLU A 132 2.88 -18.89 -0.36
C GLU A 132 1.48 -18.74 0.19
N GLU A 133 1.18 -17.54 0.69
CA GLU A 133 -0.14 -17.14 1.18
C GLU A 133 -0.81 -16.17 0.19
N PRO A 134 -2.15 -16.27 0.00
CA PRO A 134 -2.88 -15.32 -0.81
C PRO A 134 -2.75 -13.89 -0.29
N LEU A 135 -2.44 -12.95 -1.17
CA LEU A 135 -2.31 -11.54 -0.83
C LEU A 135 -3.70 -10.88 -0.76
N ASN A 136 -3.95 -10.08 0.28
CA ASN A 136 -5.15 -9.25 0.38
C ASN A 136 -4.99 -7.99 -0.45
N LEU A 137 -5.80 -7.85 -1.49
CA LEU A 137 -5.75 -6.71 -2.40
C LEU A 137 -7.04 -5.89 -2.37
N LEU A 138 -6.88 -4.59 -2.57
CA LEU A 138 -7.96 -3.66 -2.91
C LEU A 138 -7.72 -3.13 -4.32
N VAL A 139 -8.63 -3.46 -5.24
CA VAL A 139 -8.66 -2.91 -6.59
C VAL A 139 -9.66 -1.76 -6.64
N ARG A 140 -9.18 -0.58 -7.01
CA ARG A 140 -9.99 0.64 -7.15
C ARG A 140 -10.04 1.05 -8.61
N LEU A 141 -11.24 1.04 -9.19
CA LEU A 141 -11.51 1.61 -10.50
C LEU A 141 -12.14 3.00 -10.33
N GLN A 142 -11.42 4.03 -10.80
CA GLN A 142 -11.94 5.38 -10.90
C GLN A 142 -12.34 5.69 -12.34
N VAL A 143 -13.55 6.23 -12.53
CA VAL A 143 -14.07 6.66 -13.82
C VAL A 143 -14.11 8.19 -13.86
N VAL A 144 -13.22 8.81 -14.63
CA VAL A 144 -13.24 10.26 -14.86
C VAL A 144 -14.13 10.53 -16.07
N ASN A 145 -15.06 11.48 -15.93
CA ASN A 145 -16.15 11.74 -16.89
C ASN A 145 -17.23 10.64 -16.89
N SER A 146 -17.55 10.08 -15.72
CA SER A 146 -18.68 9.16 -15.53
C SER A 146 -20.03 9.87 -15.72
N ALA A 147 -21.08 9.08 -15.93
CA ALA A 147 -22.46 9.55 -15.82
C ALA A 147 -22.89 9.73 -14.35
N ASP A 148 -22.31 8.91 -13.46
CA ASP A 148 -22.56 8.98 -12.02
C ASP A 148 -21.59 9.97 -11.38
N ASP A 149 -22.06 11.19 -11.08
CA ASP A 149 -21.25 12.27 -10.48
C ASP A 149 -20.99 12.06 -8.96
N ILE A 150 -21.68 11.12 -8.32
CA ILE A 150 -21.74 11.03 -6.85
C ILE A 150 -20.64 10.12 -6.26
N ASN A 151 -20.15 9.13 -7.00
CA ASN A 151 -19.00 8.33 -6.56
C ASN A 151 -18.21 7.79 -7.77
N PRO A 152 -17.11 8.45 -8.18
CA PRO A 152 -16.32 7.99 -9.31
C PRO A 152 -15.49 6.75 -8.99
N ASN A 153 -15.36 6.36 -7.72
CA ASN A 153 -14.54 5.23 -7.29
C ASN A 153 -15.40 3.99 -7.05
N LYS A 154 -15.02 2.88 -7.68
CA LYS A 154 -15.57 1.56 -7.44
C LYS A 154 -14.45 0.68 -6.88
N ASP A 155 -14.66 0.22 -5.65
CA ASP A 155 -13.67 -0.55 -4.89
C ASP A 155 -14.10 -2.02 -4.85
N SER A 156 -13.14 -2.92 -4.98
CA SER A 156 -13.34 -4.36 -4.87
C SER A 156 -12.16 -4.99 -4.13
N ALA A 157 -12.46 -5.74 -3.08
CA ALA A 157 -11.48 -6.57 -2.40
C ALA A 157 -11.29 -7.87 -3.19
N MET A 158 -10.06 -8.37 -3.26
CA MET A 158 -9.77 -9.68 -3.83
C MET A 158 -8.56 -10.32 -3.16
N LEU A 159 -8.56 -11.65 -3.15
CA LEU A 159 -7.40 -12.45 -2.78
C LEU A 159 -6.63 -12.79 -4.04
N LEU A 160 -5.33 -12.53 -4.04
CA LEU A 160 -4.44 -12.91 -5.12
C LEU A 160 -3.57 -14.08 -4.68
N ASP A 161 -3.82 -15.24 -5.26
CA ASP A 161 -2.98 -16.43 -5.15
C ASP A 161 -2.16 -16.62 -6.43
N ASN A 162 -1.67 -17.84 -6.67
CA ASN A 162 -0.86 -18.20 -7.84
C ASN A 162 -1.67 -18.42 -9.13
N LYS A 163 -2.99 -18.18 -9.11
CA LYS A 163 -3.90 -18.38 -10.24
C LYS A 163 -4.50 -17.07 -10.71
N THR A 164 -5.09 -17.13 -11.90
CA THR A 164 -5.86 -16.05 -12.50
C THR A 164 -7.01 -15.66 -11.57
N ALA A 165 -7.08 -14.38 -11.23
CA ALA A 165 -8.14 -13.79 -10.43
C ALA A 165 -8.75 -12.61 -11.20
N ARG A 166 -10.07 -12.43 -11.13
CA ARG A 166 -10.76 -11.35 -11.86
C ARG A 166 -11.90 -10.75 -11.06
N GLN A 167 -12.14 -9.46 -11.28
CA GLN A 167 -13.26 -8.69 -10.79
C GLN A 167 -13.97 -7.99 -11.95
N VAL A 168 -15.26 -7.77 -11.77
CA VAL A 168 -16.11 -7.08 -12.74
C VAL A 168 -16.59 -5.78 -12.11
N PHE A 169 -16.38 -4.68 -12.83
CA PHE A 169 -16.86 -3.37 -12.48
C PHE A 169 -17.88 -2.92 -13.53
N GLU A 170 -19.09 -2.60 -13.09
CA GLU A 170 -20.08 -1.96 -13.96
C GLU A 170 -19.87 -0.45 -13.93
N ILE A 171 -19.69 0.19 -15.08
CA ILE A 171 -19.52 1.65 -15.21
C ILE A 171 -20.50 2.23 -16.23
N SER A 172 -20.78 3.52 -16.11
CA SER A 172 -21.55 4.27 -17.09
C SER A 172 -20.79 5.54 -17.50
N ALA A 173 -20.58 5.73 -18.80
CA ALA A 173 -19.93 6.92 -19.34
C ALA A 173 -20.89 8.12 -19.36
N GLY A 174 -20.40 9.31 -19.00
CA GLY A 174 -21.18 10.55 -19.11
C GLY A 174 -21.35 11.02 -20.55
N THR A 175 -21.91 12.21 -20.75
CA THR A 175 -22.16 12.82 -22.07
C THR A 175 -20.92 13.42 -22.75
N TYR A 176 -19.75 12.92 -22.39
CA TYR A 176 -18.45 13.36 -22.93
C TYR A 176 -18.08 12.54 -24.17
N THR A 177 -17.05 12.95 -24.91
CA THR A 177 -16.51 12.18 -26.04
C THR A 177 -15.42 11.19 -25.63
N LYS A 178 -14.89 11.34 -24.42
CA LYS A 178 -13.87 10.47 -23.82
C LYS A 178 -14.11 10.27 -22.34
N VAL A 179 -13.83 9.07 -21.88
CA VAL A 179 -13.75 8.71 -20.46
C VAL A 179 -12.33 8.26 -20.16
N ARG A 180 -11.84 8.51 -18.93
CA ARG A 180 -10.58 7.92 -18.45
C ARG A 180 -10.87 6.96 -17.32
N LEU A 181 -10.47 5.71 -17.51
CA LEU A 181 -10.44 4.71 -16.46
C LEU A 181 -9.09 4.77 -15.77
N ARG A 182 -9.07 4.78 -14.43
CA ARG A 182 -7.85 4.61 -13.63
C ARG A 182 -8.04 3.40 -12.73
N CYS A 183 -7.24 2.37 -12.94
CA CYS A 183 -7.26 1.16 -12.14
C CYS A 183 -6.03 1.19 -11.22
N PHE A 184 -6.26 1.24 -9.91
CA PHE A 184 -5.20 1.18 -8.90
C PHE A 184 -5.34 -0.09 -8.08
N VAL A 185 -4.20 -0.68 -7.75
CA VAL A 185 -4.11 -1.86 -6.89
C VAL A 185 -3.37 -1.47 -5.62
N TYR A 186 -3.97 -1.80 -4.49
CA TYR A 186 -3.36 -1.67 -3.19
C TYR A 186 -3.23 -3.04 -2.53
N GLN A 187 -2.09 -3.27 -1.89
CA GLN A 187 -1.86 -4.39 -1.00
C GLN A 187 -2.21 -4.00 0.43
N ILE A 188 -2.92 -4.87 1.13
CA ILE A 188 -3.29 -4.70 2.53
C ILE A 188 -2.57 -5.80 3.31
N GLU A 189 -1.60 -5.42 4.13
CA GLU A 189 -0.89 -6.38 4.99
C GLU A 189 -1.71 -6.72 6.23
N ASN A 190 -2.16 -5.69 6.97
CA ASN A 190 -3.07 -5.81 8.11
C ASN A 190 -4.26 -4.87 7.95
N GLU A 191 -5.38 -5.21 8.58
CA GLU A 191 -6.59 -4.35 8.56
C GLU A 191 -6.37 -2.99 9.22
N GLU A 192 -5.40 -2.87 10.14
CA GLU A 192 -5.06 -1.62 10.82
C GLU A 192 -4.09 -0.73 10.03
N ASP A 193 -3.38 -1.30 9.05
CA ASP A 193 -2.37 -0.59 8.27
C ASP A 193 -2.99 0.12 7.05
N PRO A 194 -2.48 1.31 6.67
CA PRO A 194 -2.94 1.98 5.47
C PRO A 194 -2.60 1.13 4.23
N PRO A 195 -3.52 0.96 3.27
CA PRO A 195 -3.25 0.20 2.05
C PRO A 195 -2.03 0.75 1.30
N MET A 196 -1.09 -0.14 0.96
CA MET A 196 0.12 0.18 0.22
C MET A 196 -0.14 0.10 -1.28
N MET A 197 0.23 1.12 -2.05
CA MET A 197 0.01 1.11 -3.49
C MET A 197 1.01 0.16 -4.18
N ALA A 198 0.50 -0.88 -4.82
CA ALA A 198 1.28 -1.88 -5.57
C ALA A 198 1.51 -1.49 -7.04
N GLY A 199 0.59 -0.69 -7.60
CA GLY A 199 0.68 -0.20 -8.95
C GLY A 199 -0.68 0.15 -9.54
N GLY A 200 -0.73 0.35 -10.85
CA GLY A 200 -1.96 0.66 -11.56
C GLY A 200 -1.75 1.09 -13.00
N MET A 201 -2.85 1.35 -13.69
CA MET A 201 -2.85 1.83 -15.08
C MET A 201 -3.98 2.83 -15.32
N TYR A 202 -3.88 3.56 -16.42
CA TYR A 202 -4.96 4.38 -16.95
C TYR A 202 -5.24 4.05 -18.40
N VAL A 203 -6.51 4.07 -18.78
CA VAL A 203 -6.97 3.81 -20.15
C VAL A 203 -7.97 4.88 -20.54
N ASP A 204 -7.73 5.53 -21.66
CA ASP A 204 -8.66 6.47 -22.27
C ASP A 204 -9.54 5.74 -23.27
N LEU A 205 -10.85 5.83 -23.11
CA LEU A 205 -11.82 5.21 -24.02
C LEU A 205 -12.67 6.28 -24.71
N ASN A 206 -12.99 6.01 -25.96
CA ASN A 206 -13.95 6.83 -26.69
C ASN A 206 -15.36 6.58 -26.16
N VAL A 207 -16.17 7.63 -26.13
CA VAL A 207 -17.58 7.57 -25.76
C VAL A 207 -18.39 8.03 -26.97
N VAL A 208 -19.38 7.24 -27.34
CA VAL A 208 -20.27 7.50 -28.47
C VAL A 208 -21.71 7.67 -27.99
N ALA A 209 -22.47 8.53 -28.65
CA ALA A 209 -23.87 8.76 -28.32
C ALA A 209 -24.81 7.76 -29.02
N GLU A 210 -24.44 7.31 -30.21
CA GLU A 210 -25.27 6.45 -31.06
C GLU A 210 -24.78 4.99 -30.99
N PRO A 211 -25.68 4.01 -30.74
CA PRO A 211 -25.31 2.60 -30.63
C PRO A 211 -24.63 2.03 -31.88
N GLU A 212 -24.96 2.56 -33.06
CA GLU A 212 -24.40 2.12 -34.34
C GLU A 212 -22.90 2.39 -34.46
N ASN A 213 -22.40 3.38 -33.72
CA ASN A 213 -21.00 3.78 -33.68
C ASN A 213 -20.22 3.11 -32.53
N ALA A 214 -20.88 2.30 -31.70
CA ALA A 214 -20.26 1.65 -30.55
C ALA A 214 -19.56 0.35 -30.97
N ASP A 215 -18.24 0.38 -31.15
CA ASP A 215 -17.43 -0.85 -31.23
C ASP A 215 -17.36 -1.50 -29.86
N ARG A 216 -18.16 -2.55 -29.66
CA ARG A 216 -18.23 -3.36 -28.44
C ARG A 216 -17.15 -4.44 -28.37
N GLY A 217 -16.26 -4.52 -29.36
CA GLY A 217 -15.11 -5.41 -29.32
C GLY A 217 -14.27 -5.16 -28.07
N LEU A 218 -13.81 -6.22 -27.42
CA LEU A 218 -13.00 -6.12 -26.22
C LEU A 218 -11.53 -5.89 -26.58
N THR A 219 -10.85 -5.10 -25.76
CA THR A 219 -9.40 -4.86 -25.81
C THR A 219 -8.85 -5.01 -24.41
N ALA A 220 -7.72 -5.71 -24.30
CA ALA A 220 -7.02 -5.92 -23.05
C ALA A 220 -5.79 -4.99 -22.97
N TYR A 221 -5.61 -4.35 -21.83
CA TYR A 221 -4.44 -3.54 -21.48
C TYR A 221 -3.76 -4.18 -20.29
N GLY A 222 -2.43 -4.28 -20.32
CA GLY A 222 -1.67 -4.95 -19.26
C GLY A 222 -0.53 -4.07 -18.74
N VAL A 223 -0.29 -4.14 -17.44
CA VAL A 223 0.89 -3.54 -16.78
C VAL A 223 1.38 -4.49 -15.70
N ASP A 224 2.68 -4.46 -15.44
CA ASP A 224 3.27 -5.19 -14.33
C ASP A 224 3.15 -4.36 -13.06
N VAL A 225 2.74 -5.00 -11.96
CA VAL A 225 2.65 -4.40 -10.62
C VAL A 225 3.44 -5.26 -9.63
N GLN A 226 3.89 -4.63 -8.55
CA GLN A 226 4.80 -5.26 -7.60
C GLN A 226 4.16 -5.36 -6.22
N PHE A 227 4.31 -6.53 -5.60
CA PHE A 227 3.82 -6.82 -4.26
C PHE A 227 4.97 -7.23 -3.36
N LEU A 228 4.87 -6.89 -2.08
CA LEU A 228 5.80 -7.35 -1.07
C LEU A 228 5.27 -8.65 -0.47
N VAL A 229 6.06 -9.72 -0.50
CA VAL A 229 5.69 -11.02 0.08
C VAL A 229 6.66 -11.31 1.20
N ARG A 230 6.14 -11.65 2.38
CA ARG A 230 6.97 -12.16 3.48
C ARG A 230 7.04 -13.68 3.34
N GLU A 231 8.25 -14.22 3.35
CA GLU A 231 8.49 -15.66 3.53
C GLU A 231 8.38 -16.07 5.01
#